data_AF-A0A831KP64-F1
#
_entry.id   AF-A0A831KP64-F1
#
_cell.length_a   1.000
_cell.length_b   1.000
_cell.length_c   1.000
_cell.angle_alpha   90.00
_cell.angle_beta   90.00
_cell.angle_gamma   90.00
#
_symmetry.space_group_name_H-M   'P 1'
#
loop_
_entity.id
_entity.type
_entity.pdbx_description
1 polymer ?
#
loop_
_entity_poly.entity_id
_entity_poly.type
_entity_poly.pdbx_seq_one_letter_code
_entity_poly.pdbx_strand_id
1 'polypeptide(L)' 'MSQKDYYKILGVSRETDSKEIRDAYRRLAKKYHPDKAGPEAKDQFQDLQEAYEVLSNPDKRSSYDRML' A
#
# COMPACT_ATOMS: atom_id res chain seq x y z
N MET A 1 14.37 12.72 -4.60
CA MET A 1 13.07 12.49 -3.93
C MET A 1 13.10 11.08 -3.37
N SER A 2 12.82 10.89 -2.09
CA SER A 2 12.75 9.54 -1.49
C SER A 2 11.56 8.82 -2.13
N GLN A 3 11.82 7.77 -2.90
CA GLN A 3 10.75 6.89 -3.39
C GLN A 3 10.00 6.33 -2.17
N LYS A 4 8.67 6.42 -2.15
CA LYS A 4 7.86 5.84 -1.07
C LYS A 4 8.08 4.33 -1.07
N ASP A 5 8.27 3.75 0.11
CA ASP A 5 8.42 2.31 0.28
C ASP A 5 7.04 1.67 0.46
N TYR A 6 6.43 1.25 -0.66
CA TYR A 6 5.07 0.72 -0.67
C TYR A 6 4.93 -0.58 0.12
N TYR A 7 6.00 -1.37 0.20
CA TYR A 7 6.04 -2.59 1.02
C TYR A 7 5.96 -2.24 2.50
N LYS A 8 6.69 -1.21 2.95
CA LYS A 8 6.58 -0.70 4.32
C LYS A 8 5.22 -0.08 4.62
N ILE A 9 4.64 0.67 3.67
CA ILE A 9 3.31 1.28 3.82
C ILE A 9 2.24 0.19 4.04
N LEU A 10 2.27 -0.89 3.25
CA LEU A 10 1.36 -2.02 3.44
C LEU A 10 1.77 -2.94 4.60
N GLY A 11 2.99 -2.79 5.14
CA GLY A 11 3.53 -3.63 6.20
C GLY A 11 3.71 -5.09 5.76
N VAL A 12 4.14 -5.31 4.52
CA VAL A 12 4.34 -6.63 3.92
C VAL A 12 5.78 -6.80 3.41
N SER A 13 6.20 -8.05 3.25
CA SER A 13 7.51 -8.37 2.66
C SER A 13 7.51 -8.13 1.15
N ARG A 14 8.69 -7.92 0.55
CA ARG A 14 8.86 -7.86 -0.91
C ARG A 14 8.56 -9.20 -1.59
N GLU A 15 8.65 -10.30 -0.86
CA GLU A 15 8.38 -11.66 -1.35
C GLU A 15 6.91 -12.09 -1.17
N THR A 16 6.08 -11.21 -0.62
CA THR A 16 4.66 -11.47 -0.37
C THR A 16 3.90 -11.71 -1.68
N ASP A 17 2.87 -12.55 -1.64
CA ASP A 17 2.01 -12.78 -2.79
C ASP A 17 0.92 -11.70 -2.94
N SER A 18 0.23 -11.68 -4.09
CA SER A 18 -0.83 -10.70 -4.35
C SER A 18 -2.03 -10.83 -3.41
N LYS A 19 -2.23 -12.01 -2.78
CA LYS A 19 -3.32 -12.24 -1.83
C LYS A 19 -2.99 -11.56 -0.49
N GLU A 20 -1.78 -11.72 0.00
CA GLU A 20 -1.29 -11.06 1.21
C GLU A 20 -1.28 -9.54 1.06
N ILE A 21 -0.87 -9.00 -0.10
CA ILE A 21 -1.00 -7.56 -0.42
C ILE A 21 -2.45 -7.07 -0.28
N ARG A 22 -3.39 -7.84 -0.85
CA ARG A 22 -4.82 -7.50 -0.80
C ARG A 22 -5.38 -7.58 0.61
N ASP A 23 -4.99 -8.59 1.38
CA ASP A 23 -5.47 -8.76 2.75
C ASP A 23 -4.87 -7.70 3.69
N ALA A 24 -3.60 -7.35 3.52
CA ALA A 24 -2.95 -6.25 4.22
C ALA A 24 -3.62 -4.91 3.92
N TYR A 25 -3.85 -4.59 2.64
CA TYR A 25 -4.57 -3.39 2.23
C TYR A 25 -5.96 -3.34 2.86
N ARG A 26 -6.76 -4.41 2.79
CA ARG A 26 -8.11 -4.44 3.38
C ARG A 26 -8.10 -4.20 4.89
N ARG A 27 -7.13 -4.76 5.61
CA ARG A 27 -6.98 -4.57 7.06
C ARG A 27 -6.64 -3.11 7.39
N LEU A 28 -5.68 -2.54 6.67
CA LEU A 28 -5.22 -1.17 6.91
C LEU A 28 -6.25 -0.13 6.45
N ALA A 29 -6.93 -0.37 5.32
CA ALA A 29 -8.00 0.49 4.82
C ALA A 29 -9.15 0.59 5.82
N LYS A 30 -9.52 -0.51 6.49
CA LYS A 30 -10.52 -0.48 7.57
C LYS A 30 -10.05 0.28 8.81
N LYS A 31 -8.74 0.29 9.07
CA LYS A 31 -8.13 0.98 10.22
C LYS A 31 -8.00 2.48 9.99
N TYR A 32 -7.61 2.87 8.77
CA TYR A 32 -7.33 4.26 8.39
C TYR A 32 -8.44 4.91 7.57
N HIS A 33 -9.61 4.26 7.45
CA HIS A 33 -10.72 4.84 6.71
C HIS A 33 -11.08 6.21 7.33
N PRO A 34 -11.18 7.29 6.54
CA PRO A 34 -11.42 8.64 7.06
C PRO A 34 -12.72 8.73 7.88
N ASP A 35 -13.75 7.97 7.53
CA ASP A 35 -14.99 7.88 8.32
C ASP A 35 -14.78 7.37 9.76
N LYS A 36 -13.72 6.59 10.02
CA LYS A 36 -13.42 6.01 11.34
C LYS A 36 -12.28 6.73 12.04
N ALA A 37 -11.24 7.10 11.30
CA ALA A 37 -9.99 7.64 11.84
C ALA A 37 -9.90 9.17 11.73
N GLY A 38 -10.90 9.82 11.15
CA GLY A 38 -10.93 11.27 11.00
C GLY A 38 -10.14 11.77 9.79
N PRO A 39 -10.21 13.09 9.52
CA PRO A 39 -9.56 13.72 8.38
C PRO A 39 -8.02 13.66 8.47
N GLU A 40 -7.42 13.56 9.65
CA GLU A 40 -5.97 13.36 9.80
C GLU A 40 -5.45 12.05 9.19
N ALA A 41 -6.30 11.04 9.02
CA ALA A 41 -5.93 9.77 8.39
C ALA A 41 -5.94 9.82 6.86
N LYS A 42 -6.37 10.93 6.25
CA LYS A 42 -6.50 11.07 4.80
C LYS A 42 -5.19 10.83 4.06
N ASP A 43 -4.10 11.42 4.55
CA ASP A 43 -2.78 11.28 3.92
C ASP A 43 -2.28 9.83 4.00
N GLN A 44 -2.44 9.20 5.17
CA GLN A 44 -2.09 7.78 5.37
C GLN A 44 -2.93 6.86 4.49
N PHE A 45 -4.22 7.16 4.34
CA PHE A 45 -5.12 6.40 3.50
C PHE A 45 -4.76 6.55 2.02
N GLN A 46 -4.36 7.75 1.59
CA GLN A 46 -3.92 8.00 0.22
C GLN A 46 -2.61 7.26 -0.09
N ASP A 47 -1.65 7.27 0.82
CA ASP A 47 -0.41 6.47 0.70
C ASP A 47 -0.72 4.97 0.61
N LEU A 48 -1.69 4.49 1.40
CA LEU A 48 -2.13 3.10 1.37
C LEU A 48 -2.76 2.71 0.03
N GLN A 49 -3.58 3.60 -0.55
CA GLN A 49 -4.20 3.40 -1.86
C GLN A 49 -3.15 3.36 -2.96
N GLU A 50 -2.21 4.31 -2.97
CA GLU A 50 -1.11 4.36 -3.92
C GLU A 50 -0.25 3.08 -3.86
N ALA A 51 0.11 2.64 -2.64
CA ALA A 51 0.86 1.42 -2.43
C ALA A 51 0.14 0.17 -2.96
N TYR A 52 -1.17 0.07 -2.70
CA TYR A 52 -1.96 -1.05 -3.20
C TYR A 52 -2.13 -1.00 -4.72
N GLU A 53 -2.34 0.17 -5.32
CA GLU A 53 -2.48 0.31 -6.78
C GLU A 53 -1.23 -0.19 -7.52
N VAL A 54 -0.04 0.10 -6.98
CA VAL A 54 1.23 -0.33 -7.55
C VAL A 54 1.50 -1.80 -7.28
N LEU A 55 1.38 -2.25 -6.02
CA LEU A 55 1.79 -3.61 -5.63
C LEU A 55 0.77 -4.70 -6.01
N SER A 56 -0.51 -4.38 -6.15
CA SER A 56 -1.55 -5.36 -6.52
C SER A 56 -1.56 -5.72 -8.00
N ASN A 57 -1.00 -4.87 -8.86
CA ASN A 57 -0.86 -5.12 -10.29
C ASN A 57 0.56 -5.68 -10.57
N PRO A 58 0.69 -6.90 -11.12
CA PRO A 58 1.99 -7.51 -11.38
C PRO A 58 2.92 -6.68 -12.26
N ASP A 59 2.40 -6.02 -13.30
CA ASP A 59 3.20 -5.21 -14.23
C ASP A 59 3.69 -3.92 -13.56
N LYS A 60 2.82 -3.26 -12.78
CA LYS A 60 3.19 -2.06 -12.00
C LYS A 60 4.17 -2.42 -10.90
N ARG A 61 3.95 -3.51 -10.17
CA ARG A 61 4.85 -4.03 -9.13
C ARG A 61 6.22 -4.33 -9.72
N SER A 62 6.29 -5.06 -10.82
CA SER A 62 7.55 -5.38 -11.50
C SER A 62 8.29 -4.11 -11.96
N SER A 63 7.56 -3.10 -12.46
CA SER A 63 8.15 -1.82 -12.85
C SER A 63 8.67 -1.02 -11.66
N TYR A 64 7.93 -1.01 -10.55
CA TYR A 64 8.34 -0.41 -9.30
C TYR A 64 9.56 -1.10 -8.70
N ASP A 65 9.59 -2.44 -8.71
CA ASP A 65 10.70 -3.26 -8.21
C ASP A 65 12.00 -3.02 -9.00
N ARG A 66 11.90 -2.67 -10.30
CA ARG A 66 13.07 -2.28 -11.12
C ARG A 66 13.61 -0.88 -10.81
N MET A 67 12.83 -0.03 -10.12
CA MET A 67 13.22 1.35 -9.79
C MET A 67 13.69 1.52 -8.34
N LEU A 68 13.51 0.47 -7.50
CA LEU A 68 13.91 0.40 -6.10
C LEU A 68 15.42 0.15 -5.93
#